data_AF-A0A6M8F198-F1
#
_entry.id   AF-A0A6M8F198-F1
#
_cell.length_a   1.000
_cell.length_b   1.000
_cell.length_c   1.000
_cell.angle_alpha   90.00
_cell.angle_beta   90.00
_cell.angle_gamma   90.00
#
_symmetry.space_group_name_H-M   'P 1'
#
loop_
_entity.id
_entity.type
_entity.pdbx_description
1 polymer ?
#
loop_
_entity_poly.entity_id
_entity_poly.type
_entity_poly.pdbx_seq_one_letter_code
_entity_poly.pdbx_strand_id
1 'polypeptide(L)' 'MYTPISLDFFDQLNVAMQRKIPSTVVFLDNGEKKTLKGLVHTMEVIDGIEYMILNTKEKIRLDKVVLFNGRRHKEEE' A
#
# COMPACT_ATOMS: atom_id res chain seq x y z
N MET A 1 -12.65 -10.26 -8.02
CA MET A 1 -13.34 -9.56 -6.91
C MET A 1 -12.40 -8.49 -6.39
N TYR A 2 -12.82 -7.22 -6.40
CA TYR A 2 -12.05 -6.12 -5.84
C TYR A 2 -12.09 -6.28 -4.32
N THR A 3 -10.95 -6.58 -3.69
CA THR A 3 -10.85 -6.62 -2.23
C THR A 3 -10.65 -5.19 -1.76
N PRO A 4 -11.65 -4.54 -1.16
CA PRO A 4 -11.46 -3.21 -0.61
C PRO A 4 -10.37 -3.28 0.44
N ILE A 5 -9.57 -2.22 0.51
CA ILE A 5 -8.58 -2.13 1.57
C ILE A 5 -9.29 -2.09 2.93
N SER A 6 -8.96 -3.04 3.81
CA SER A 6 -9.38 -3.03 5.22
C SER A 6 -9.22 -1.64 5.82
N LEU A 7 -10.25 -1.18 6.54
CA LEU A 7 -10.27 0.12 7.18
C LEU A 7 -9.03 0.37 8.07
N ASP A 8 -8.54 -0.68 8.74
CA ASP A 8 -7.31 -0.67 9.54
C ASP A 8 -6.05 -0.36 8.71
N PHE A 9 -6.00 -0.84 7.46
CA PHE A 9 -4.90 -0.55 6.55
C PHE A 9 -4.96 0.92 6.09
N PHE A 10 -6.15 1.40 5.73
CA PHE A 10 -6.33 2.80 5.33
C PHE A 10 -6.01 3.78 6.46
N ASP A 11 -6.42 3.47 7.69
CA ASP A 11 -6.11 4.28 8.88
C ASP A 11 -4.59 4.36 9.12
N GLN A 12 -3.90 3.21 9.12
CA GLN A 12 -2.45 3.18 9.28
C GLN A 12 -1.71 3.89 8.14
N LEU A 13 -2.19 3.76 6.90
CA LEU A 13 -1.60 4.45 5.76
C LEU A 13 -1.76 5.96 5.91
N ASN A 14 -2.91 6.44 6.39
CA ASN A 14 -3.12 7.86 6.73
C ASN A 14 -2.20 8.33 7.87
N VAL A 15 -2.09 7.54 8.94
CA VAL A 15 -1.19 7.86 10.05
C VAL A 15 0.26 7.91 9.56
N ALA A 16 0.66 6.97 8.70
CA ALA A 16 1.99 6.93 8.11
C ALA A 16 2.28 8.14 7.21
N MET A 17 1.30 8.59 6.43
CA MET A 17 1.40 9.82 5.62
C MET A 17 1.53 11.06 6.53
N GLN A 18 0.63 11.23 7.50
CA GLN A 18 0.62 12.39 8.39
C GLN A 18 1.90 12.48 9.23
N ARG A 19 2.31 11.35 9.81
CA ARG A 19 3.50 11.28 10.68
C ARG A 19 4.79 11.11 9.89
N LYS A 20 4.74 11.02 8.55
CA LYS A 20 5.89 10.73 7.67
C LYS A 20 6.68 9.52 8.17
N ILE A 21 5.98 8.43 8.45
CA ILE A 21 6.57 7.20 8.95
C ILE A 21 7.12 6.41 7.76
N PRO A 22 8.40 6.00 7.78
CA PRO A 22 8.95 5.12 6.77
C PRO A 22 8.16 3.81 6.76
N SER A 23 7.45 3.56 5.66
CA SER A 23 6.55 2.43 5.52
C SER A 23 7.16 1.39 4.60
N THR A 24 7.00 0.12 4.97
CA THR A 24 7.43 -1.01 4.12
C THR A 24 6.21 -1.58 3.43
N VAL A 25 6.18 -1.55 2.11
CA VAL A 25 5.06 -2.03 1.30
C VAL A 25 5.52 -3.22 0.48
N VAL A 26 4.80 -4.33 0.63
CA VAL A 26 5.01 -5.55 -0.14
C VAL A 26 3.82 -5.71 -1.06
N PHE A 27 4.08 -5.83 -2.36
CA PHE A 27 3.07 -5.99 -3.39
C PHE A 27 3.45 -7.14 -4.33
N LEU A 28 2.43 -7.73 -4.97
CA LEU A 28 2.63 -8.78 -5.97
C LEU A 28 2.80 -8.16 -7.35
N ASP A 29 3.98 -8.32 -7.92
CA ASP A 29 4.32 -7.90 -9.27
C ASP A 29 4.69 -9.14 -10.09
N ASN A 30 3.85 -9.48 -11.08
CA ASN A 30 4.08 -10.59 -12.00
C ASN A 30 4.31 -11.99 -11.35
N GLY A 31 3.75 -12.21 -10.14
CA GLY A 31 3.91 -13.44 -9.37
C GLY A 31 5.02 -13.38 -8.31
N GLU A 32 5.83 -12.32 -8.31
CA GLU A 32 6.87 -12.09 -7.30
C GLU A 32 6.44 -11.06 -6.26
N LYS A 33 6.72 -11.33 -4.98
CA LYS A 33 6.50 -10.38 -3.90
C LYS A 33 7.63 -9.35 -3.90
N LYS A 34 7.38 -8.15 -4.42
CA LYS A 34 8.31 -7.02 -4.32
C LYS A 34 8.07 -6.25 -3.03
N THR A 35 9.16 -5.90 -2.36
CA THR A 35 9.14 -5.10 -1.14
C THR A 35 9.80 -3.75 -1.42
N LEU A 36 9.05 -2.67 -1.20
CA LEU A 36 9.53 -1.31 -1.27
C LEU A 36 9.50 -0.69 0.12
N LYS A 37 10.55 0.05 0.47
CA LYS A 37 10.60 0.85 1.70
C LYS A 37 10.64 2.31 1.29
N GLY A 38 9.68 3.07 1.76
CA GLY A 38 9.57 4.47 1.39
C GLY A 38 8.65 5.23 2.32
N LEU A 39 8.73 6.56 2.23
CA LEU A 39 7.78 7.43 2.89
C LEU A 39 6.55 7.57 2.00
N VAL A 40 5.37 7.29 2.54
CA VAL A 40 4.12 7.53 1.81
C VAL A 40 3.97 9.04 1.66
N HIS A 41 3.98 9.50 0.42
CA HIS A 41 3.88 10.92 0.08
C HIS A 41 2.42 11.34 -0.05
N THR A 42 1.65 10.61 -0.85
CA THR A 42 0.22 10.86 -1.04
C THR A 42 -0.48 9.61 -1.59
N MET A 43 -1.81 9.61 -1.61
CA MET A 43 -2.63 8.59 -2.25
C MET A 43 -3.42 9.24 -3.39
N GLU A 44 -3.44 8.61 -4.56
CA GLU A 44 -4.26 9.01 -5.70
C GLU A 44 -5.24 7.90 -6.06
N VAL A 45 -6.48 8.26 -6.41
CA VAL A 45 -7.44 7.31 -6.97
C VAL A 45 -7.49 7.54 -8.48
N ILE A 46 -7.07 6.55 -9.25
CA ILE A 46 -7.05 6.59 -10.72
C ILE A 46 -7.97 5.48 -11.21
N ASP A 47 -9.00 5.82 -11.97
CA ASP A 47 -9.94 4.86 -12.55
C ASP A 47 -10.71 4.03 -11.48
N GLY A 48 -10.99 4.63 -10.32
CA GLY A 48 -11.61 3.95 -9.18
C GLY A 48 -10.67 3.02 -8.42
N ILE A 49 -9.39 2.99 -8.79
CA ILE A 49 -8.37 2.16 -8.16
C ILE A 49 -7.45 3.03 -7.32
N GLU A 50 -7.16 2.59 -6.11
CA GLU A 50 -6.38 3.34 -5.15
C GLU A 50 -4.87 3.07 -5.38
N TYR A 51 -4.11 4.14 -5.56
CA TYR A 51 -2.67 4.14 -5.75
C TYR A 51 -2.00 4.89 -4.61
N MET A 52 -1.03 4.24 -3.99
CA MET A 52 -0.15 4.88 -3.03
C MET A 52 1.08 5.42 -3.75
N ILE A 53 1.42 6.68 -3.49
CA ILE A 53 2.58 7.36 -4.05
C ILE A 53 3.62 7.52 -2.96
N LEU A 54 4.80 6.95 -3.17
CA LEU A 54 5.94 7.10 -2.29
C LEU A 54 6.73 8.38 -2.62
N ASN A 55 7.56 8.84 -1.68
CA ASN A 55 8.47 9.96 -1.90
C ASN A 55 9.48 9.70 -3.03
N THR A 56 9.71 8.44 -3.39
CA THR A 56 10.53 8.00 -4.53
C THR A 56 9.83 8.23 -5.88
N LYS A 57 8.62 8.80 -5.89
CA LYS A 57 7.69 8.94 -7.03
C LYS A 57 7.16 7.60 -7.56
N GLU A 58 7.42 6.50 -6.86
CA GLU A 58 6.83 5.22 -7.20
C GLU A 58 5.34 5.21 -6.85
N LYS A 59 4.52 4.77 -7.81
CA LYS A 59 3.09 4.58 -7.63
C LYS A 59 2.80 3.09 -7.50
N ILE A 60 2.22 2.69 -6.37
CA ILE A 60 1.95 1.30 -6.02
C ILE A 60 0.43 1.13 -5.93
N ARG A 61 -0.13 0.17 -6.67
CA ARG A 61 -1.56 -0.16 -6.57
C ARG A 61 -1.85 -0.83 -5.23
N LEU A 62 -2.75 -0.22 -4.46
CA LEU A 62 -3.18 -0.75 -3.15
C LEU A 62 -3.88 -2.11 -3.30
N ASP A 63 -4.62 -2.32 -4.39
CA ASP A 63 -5.23 -3.62 -4.75
C ASP A 63 -4.20 -4.78 -4.84
N LYS A 64 -2.95 -4.47 -5.23
CA LYS A 64 -1.86 -5.45 -5.32
C LYS A 64 -1.00 -5.52 -4.06
N VAL A 65 -1.26 -4.67 -3.07
CA VAL A 65 -0.53 -4.70 -1.80
C VAL A 65 -0.94 -5.94 -1.02
N VAL A 66 0.06 -6.74 -0.68
CA VAL A 66 -0.09 -7.96 0.11
C VAL A 66 0.15 -7.66 1.59
N LEU A 67 1.11 -6.78 1.87
CA LEU A 67 1.64 -6.55 3.20
C LEU A 67 2.03 -5.08 3.30
N PHE A 68 1.53 -4.38 4.31
CA PHE A 68 1.92 -3.00 4.57
C PHE A 68 2.37 -2.87 6.02
N ASN A 69 3.57 -2.32 6.20
CA ASN A 69 4.21 -2.12 7.48
C ASN A 69 4.23 -3.37 8.38
N GLY A 70 4.40 -4.55 7.76
CA GLY A 70 4.39 -5.84 8.45
C GLY A 70 3.01 -6.42 8.78
N ARG A 71 1.91 -5.69 8.50
CA ARG A 71 0.54 -6.25 8.59
C ARG A 71 0.10 -6.85 7.25
N ARG A 72 -0.33 -8.12 7.29
CA ARG A 72 -0.87 -8.82 6.14
C ARG A 72 -2.24 -8.25 5.79
N HIS A 73 -2.39 -7.86 4.53
CA HIS A 73 -3.62 -7.32 3.99
C HIS A 73 -4.56 -8.41 3.47
N LYS A 74 -3.99 -9.52 2.98
CA LYS A 74 -4.74 -10.72 2.59
C LYS A 74 -4.42 -11.84 3.58
N GLU A 75 -5.45 -12.35 4.24
CA GLU A 75 -5.42 -13.71 4.75
C GLU A 75 -5.20 -14.62 3.53
N GLU A 76 -4.12 -15.39 3.58
CA GLU A 76 -3.96 -16.56 2.72
C GLU A 76 -4.99 -17.57 3.25
N GLU A 77 -6.00 -17.92 2.46
CA GLU A 77 -6.79 -19.16 2.71
C GLU A 77 -5.86 -20.38 2.69
#